data_AF-A0A161ZF61-F1
#
_entry.id   AF-A0A161ZF61-F1
#
_cell.length_a   1.000
_cell.length_b   1.000
_cell.length_c   1.000
_cell.angle_alpha   90.00
_cell.angle_beta   90.00
_cell.angle_gamma   90.00
#
_symmetry.space_group_name_H-M   'P 1'
#
loop_
_entity.id
_entity.type
_entity.pdbx_description
1 polymer ?
#
loop_
_entity_poly.entity_id
_entity_poly.type
_entity_poly.pdbx_seq_one_letter_code
_entity_poly.pdbx_strand_id
1 'polypeptide(L)'
;MLDLKSLFPTVTAFIAFILTLLCLFAGTQRNFLEDVDLLTLYTPADTAGTASSGAHDFYSIHVMSYCQGTLVTLDPGTEVTRNVTECSNRTILSSFDPTQAWPKEITSSQDLGWARVISDDFHAFRMTSQVMAVMYCIGVGAMGAAILVRVWTTLSPRAGQGLFEFSFFMLGSFSISIASIIATVIAFEFVALINAHGKGSNVSAHYGERFLGMSWAAVGLVLAGSVSCFVNVFVYKRAAYAPAPASKDIEG
;
A
#
# COMPACT_ATOMS: atom_id res chain seq x y z
N MET A 1 2.60 -36.32 -7.46
CA MET A 1 2.13 -35.31 -8.45
C MET A 1 1.68 -34.09 -7.67
N LEU A 2 2.28 -32.92 -7.91
CA LEU A 2 1.80 -31.68 -7.28
C LEU A 2 0.40 -31.37 -7.84
N ASP A 3 -0.60 -31.34 -6.98
CA ASP A 3 -1.94 -30.91 -7.36
C ASP A 3 -1.94 -29.39 -7.52
N LEU A 4 -1.99 -28.90 -8.77
CA LEU A 4 -1.98 -27.48 -9.12
C LEU A 4 -3.04 -26.69 -8.32
N LYS A 5 -4.16 -27.34 -8.01
CA LYS A 5 -5.26 -26.77 -7.24
C LYS A 5 -4.92 -26.53 -5.78
N SER A 6 -4.02 -27.34 -5.21
CA SER A 6 -3.50 -27.15 -3.86
C SER A 6 -2.46 -26.04 -3.80
N LEU A 7 -1.69 -25.79 -4.87
CA LEU A 7 -0.68 -24.73 -4.88
C LEU A 7 -1.26 -23.32 -5.07
N PHE A 8 -2.42 -23.21 -5.71
CA PHE A 8 -3.06 -21.94 -6.03
C PHE A 8 -3.07 -20.92 -4.88
N PRO A 9 -3.59 -21.22 -3.66
CA PRO A 9 -3.60 -20.26 -2.55
C PRO A 9 -2.20 -19.81 -2.14
N THR A 10 -1.20 -20.70 -2.19
CA THR A 10 0.19 -20.38 -1.85
C THR A 10 0.81 -19.45 -2.88
N VAL A 11 0.54 -19.66 -4.17
CA VAL A 11 1.01 -18.77 -5.25
C VAL A 11 0.37 -17.39 -5.11
N THR A 12 -0.95 -17.32 -4.89
CA THR A 12 -1.63 -16.02 -4.70
C THR A 12 -1.12 -15.28 -3.47
N ALA A 13 -0.87 -15.98 -2.36
CA ALA A 13 -0.29 -15.39 -1.16
C ALA A 13 1.14 -14.89 -1.38
N PHE A 14 1.95 -15.64 -2.13
CA PHE A 14 3.32 -15.24 -2.42
C PHE A 14 3.38 -13.98 -3.30
N ILE A 15 2.57 -13.93 -4.36
CA ILE A 15 2.49 -12.74 -5.23
C ILE A 15 1.95 -11.54 -4.43
N ALA A 16 0.87 -11.72 -3.66
CA ALA A 16 0.33 -10.65 -2.83
C ALA A 16 1.34 -10.16 -1.77
N PHE A 17 2.09 -11.08 -1.16
CA PHE A 17 3.16 -10.76 -0.22
C PHE A 17 4.21 -9.85 -0.87
N ILE A 18 4.68 -10.19 -2.08
CA ILE A 18 5.62 -9.35 -2.82
C ILE A 18 5.01 -7.98 -3.14
N LEU A 19 3.80 -7.93 -3.72
CA LEU A 19 3.16 -6.66 -4.08
C LEU A 19 3.00 -5.73 -2.87
N THR A 20 2.59 -6.27 -1.73
CA THR A 20 2.39 -5.50 -0.50
C THR A 20 3.71 -5.03 0.09
N LEU A 21 4.78 -5.84 0.00
CA LEU A 21 6.14 -5.42 0.37
C LEU A 21 6.66 -4.30 -0.53
N LEU A 22 6.43 -4.39 -1.85
CA LEU A 22 6.81 -3.34 -2.80
C LEU A 22 6.09 -2.03 -2.47
N CYS A 23 4.79 -2.08 -2.15
CA CYS A 23 4.02 -0.91 -1.73
C CYS A 23 4.52 -0.30 -0.41
N LEU A 24 4.91 -1.14 0.55
CA LEU A 24 5.37 -0.70 1.87
C LEU A 24 6.79 -0.10 1.83
N PHE A 25 7.66 -0.66 0.98
CA PHE A 25 9.04 -0.23 0.80
C PHE A 25 9.26 0.66 -0.43
N ALA A 26 8.21 1.13 -1.10
CA ALA A 26 8.32 2.15 -2.13
C ALA A 26 8.89 3.45 -1.55
N GLY A 27 9.70 4.16 -2.34
CA GLY A 27 10.31 5.44 -1.92
C GLY A 27 11.43 5.31 -0.90
N THR A 28 11.88 4.09 -0.65
CA THR A 28 12.86 3.86 0.41
C THR A 28 14.31 4.08 0.02
N GLN A 29 14.58 4.23 -1.27
CA GLN A 29 15.80 4.75 -1.87
C GLN A 29 15.42 5.57 -3.10
N ARG A 30 16.28 6.50 -3.51
CA ARG A 30 16.03 7.45 -4.61
C ARG A 30 15.56 6.79 -5.92
N ASN A 31 16.06 5.61 -6.25
CA ASN A 31 15.75 4.89 -7.49
C ASN A 31 14.84 3.66 -7.28
N PHE A 32 14.24 3.50 -6.10
CA PHE A 32 13.44 2.32 -5.77
C PHE A 32 11.95 2.66 -5.82
N LEU A 33 11.31 2.31 -6.94
CA LEU A 33 9.87 2.49 -7.17
C LEU A 33 9.41 3.93 -6.93
N GLU A 34 10.04 4.89 -7.61
CA GLU A 34 9.75 6.33 -7.48
C GLU A 34 8.30 6.66 -7.84
N ASP A 35 7.74 6.01 -8.86
CA ASP A 35 6.36 6.22 -9.33
C ASP A 35 5.32 5.38 -8.58
N VAL A 36 5.67 4.85 -7.41
CA VAL A 36 4.78 4.05 -6.53
C VAL A 36 4.53 4.84 -5.25
N ASP A 37 4.30 6.13 -5.41
CA ASP A 37 3.85 7.01 -4.36
C ASP A 37 2.35 6.84 -4.10
N LEU A 38 1.92 7.17 -2.89
CA LEU A 38 0.50 7.29 -2.55
C LEU A 38 -0.09 8.54 -3.20
N LEU A 39 0.66 9.65 -3.11
CA LEU A 39 0.38 10.91 -3.78
C LEU A 39 1.67 11.74 -3.93
N THR A 40 1.72 12.57 -4.95
CA THR A 40 2.79 13.53 -5.22
C THR A 40 2.24 14.93 -5.10
N LEU A 41 2.91 15.75 -4.28
CA LEU A 41 2.66 17.17 -4.12
C LEU A 41 3.66 17.95 -4.97
N TYR A 42 3.18 18.91 -5.74
CA TYR A 42 3.96 19.88 -6.49
C TYR A 42 3.80 21.25 -5.87
N THR A 43 4.93 21.85 -5.54
CA THR A 43 5.03 23.19 -4.99
C THR A 43 5.66 24.12 -6.02
N PRO A 44 5.33 25.43 -6.02
CA PRO A 44 5.92 26.36 -6.95
C PRO A 44 7.44 26.40 -6.77
N ALA A 45 8.16 26.16 -7.87
CA ALA A 45 9.61 26.32 -7.92
C ALA A 45 9.99 27.80 -7.73
N ASP A 46 11.09 28.07 -7.04
CA ASP A 46 11.70 29.40 -6.94
C ASP A 46 12.05 29.90 -8.36
N THR A 47 11.12 30.60 -9.02
CA THR A 47 11.33 31.08 -10.41
C THR A 47 12.03 32.44 -10.45
N ALA A 48 12.46 32.99 -9.32
CA ALA A 48 13.28 34.18 -9.25
C ALA A 48 13.98 34.19 -7.90
N GLY A 49 15.30 34.40 -7.86
CA GLY A 49 16.13 34.47 -6.66
C GLY A 49 15.80 35.65 -5.73
N THR A 50 14.53 35.85 -5.39
CA THR A 50 13.99 36.90 -4.54
C THR A 50 13.07 36.38 -3.44
N ALA A 51 12.89 35.07 -3.30
CA ALA A 51 12.27 34.47 -2.12
C ALA A 51 13.12 33.31 -1.62
N SER A 52 13.32 33.26 -0.31
CA SER A 52 14.08 32.25 0.41
C SER A 52 13.25 30.97 0.61
N SER A 53 12.91 30.26 -0.47
CA SER A 53 12.14 29.02 -0.34
C SER A 53 13.08 27.82 -0.22
N GLY A 54 13.37 27.39 1.02
CA GLY A 54 14.01 26.09 1.26
C GLY A 54 13.12 24.89 0.93
N ALA A 55 12.01 25.06 0.20
CA ALA A 55 11.09 24.01 -0.20
C ALA A 55 11.49 23.40 -1.54
N HIS A 56 11.35 22.08 -1.66
CA HIS A 56 11.60 21.35 -2.90
C HIS A 56 10.44 21.53 -3.89
N ASP A 57 10.69 21.29 -5.18
CA ASP A 57 9.66 21.47 -6.22
C ASP A 57 8.59 20.37 -6.19
N PHE A 58 8.97 19.16 -5.75
CA PHE A 58 8.02 18.07 -5.53
C PHE A 58 8.32 17.26 -4.27
N TYR A 59 7.25 16.69 -3.72
CA TYR A 59 7.27 15.75 -2.60
C TYR A 59 6.42 14.53 -2.96
N SER A 60 7.04 13.37 -3.12
CA SER A 60 6.34 12.09 -3.33
C SER A 60 6.21 11.36 -2.00
N ILE A 61 4.97 11.16 -1.57
CA ILE A 61 4.63 10.60 -0.27
C ILE A 61 4.31 9.12 -0.45
N HIS A 62 5.00 8.27 0.30
CA HIS A 62 4.83 6.82 0.30
C HIS A 62 4.25 6.37 1.65
N VAL A 63 3.94 5.07 1.80
CA VAL A 63 3.32 4.51 3.02
C VAL A 63 4.16 4.75 4.27
N MET A 64 5.49 4.58 4.17
CA MET A 64 6.43 4.59 5.31
C MET A 64 7.52 5.67 5.19
N SER A 65 7.52 6.43 4.10
CA SER A 65 8.56 7.41 3.79
C SER A 65 8.02 8.48 2.86
N TYR A 66 8.76 9.58 2.70
CA TYR A 66 8.53 10.56 1.66
C TYR A 66 9.87 10.90 1.02
N CYS A 67 9.83 11.22 -0.27
CA CYS A 67 10.97 11.70 -1.03
C CYS A 67 10.69 13.11 -1.53
N GLN A 68 11.73 13.92 -1.60
CA GLN A 68 11.70 15.29 -2.08
C GLN A 68 12.72 15.47 -3.20
N GLY A 69 12.45 16.40 -4.11
CA GLY A 69 13.32 16.60 -5.26
C GLY A 69 12.99 17.86 -6.06
N THR A 70 13.77 18.08 -7.12
CA THR A 70 13.58 19.20 -8.04
C THR A 70 13.12 18.70 -9.41
N LEU A 71 12.34 19.53 -10.10
CA LEU A 71 11.94 19.23 -11.48
C LEU A 71 13.03 19.74 -12.42
N VAL A 72 13.68 18.84 -13.14
CA VAL A 72 14.67 19.21 -14.17
C VAL A 72 13.99 19.20 -15.53
N THR A 73 13.94 20.37 -16.16
CA THR A 73 13.54 20.48 -17.57
C THR A 73 14.78 20.29 -18.43
N LEU A 74 14.87 19.15 -19.14
CA LEU A 74 16.00 18.92 -20.04
C LEU A 74 15.85 19.69 -21.36
N ASP A 75 14.64 20.11 -21.75
CA ASP A 75 14.39 20.93 -22.94
C ASP A 75 13.09 21.76 -22.82
N PRO A 76 12.99 22.95 -23.45
CA PRO A 76 11.77 23.75 -23.52
C PRO A 76 10.77 23.10 -24.50
N GLY A 77 10.07 22.07 -24.05
CA GLY A 77 9.03 21.38 -24.83
C GLY A 77 8.87 19.88 -24.57
N THR A 78 9.72 19.25 -23.76
CA THR A 78 9.69 17.79 -23.52
C THR A 78 9.95 17.41 -22.06
N GLU A 79 9.37 16.26 -21.67
CA GLU A 79 9.46 15.51 -20.40
C GLU A 79 10.14 16.22 -19.23
N VAL A 80 9.32 16.64 -18.27
CA VAL A 80 9.82 17.13 -16.99
C VAL A 80 10.32 15.95 -16.17
N THR A 81 11.63 15.77 -16.08
CA THR A 81 12.25 14.67 -15.33
C THR A 81 12.32 15.05 -13.85
N ARG A 82 11.78 14.19 -12.98
CA ARG A 82 11.90 14.34 -11.53
C ARG A 82 13.30 13.93 -11.09
N ASN A 83 13.99 14.81 -10.36
CA ASN A 83 15.29 14.48 -9.76
C ASN A 83 15.15 14.40 -8.24
N VAL A 84 15.09 13.17 -7.71
CA VAL A 84 14.97 12.92 -6.27
C VAL A 84 16.27 13.27 -5.55
N THR A 85 16.26 14.32 -4.75
CA THR A 85 17.44 14.79 -4.01
C THR A 85 17.62 14.05 -2.70
N GLU A 86 16.54 13.86 -1.95
CA GLU A 86 16.59 13.28 -0.60
C GLU A 86 15.30 12.52 -0.27
N CYS A 87 15.43 11.45 0.51
CA CYS A 87 14.29 10.70 1.04
C CYS A 87 14.41 10.61 2.56
N SER A 88 13.27 10.69 3.24
CA SER A 88 13.19 10.59 4.69
C SER A 88 13.53 9.17 5.19
N ASN A 89 13.88 9.07 6.48
CA ASN A 89 14.23 7.79 7.09
C ASN A 89 12.99 6.91 7.30
N ARG A 90 13.13 5.60 7.03
CA ARG A 90 12.05 4.60 7.10
C ARG A 90 11.63 4.42 8.56
N THR A 91 10.47 4.93 8.94
CA THR A 91 9.93 4.70 10.29
C THR A 91 8.47 4.32 10.18
N ILE A 92 8.06 3.23 10.85
CA ILE A 92 6.73 2.60 10.69
C ILE A 92 5.56 3.53 11.12
N LEU A 93 5.87 4.69 11.71
CA LEU A 93 4.93 5.74 12.11
C LEU A 93 5.33 7.16 11.65
N SER A 94 6.32 7.33 10.77
CA SER A 94 6.60 8.66 10.22
C SER A 94 5.60 8.97 9.11
N SER A 95 4.57 9.74 9.46
CA SER A 95 3.77 10.45 8.47
C SER A 95 4.59 11.59 7.88
N PHE A 96 4.28 11.97 6.64
CA PHE A 96 4.69 13.28 6.13
C PHE A 96 4.25 14.37 7.13
N ASP A 97 5.21 15.12 7.65
CA ASP A 97 4.97 16.24 8.55
C ASP A 97 5.38 17.52 7.82
N PRO A 98 4.43 18.36 7.39
CA PRO A 98 4.74 19.58 6.65
C PRO A 98 5.57 20.56 7.49
N THR A 99 5.55 20.46 8.83
CA THR A 99 6.35 21.32 9.71
C THR A 99 7.84 20.95 9.73
N GLN A 100 8.19 19.73 9.31
CA GLN A 100 9.58 19.32 9.09
C GLN A 100 10.02 19.56 7.65
N ALA A 101 9.11 19.40 6.69
CA ALA A 101 9.39 19.65 5.27
C ALA A 101 9.55 21.14 4.95
N TRP A 102 8.84 22.03 5.68
CA TRP A 102 8.91 23.47 5.49
C TRP A 102 9.23 24.20 6.81
N PRO A 103 10.28 25.04 6.86
CA PRO A 103 10.57 25.86 8.03
C PRO A 103 9.40 26.79 8.38
N LYS A 104 9.18 27.02 9.69
CA LYS A 104 8.10 27.88 10.22
C LYS A 104 8.10 29.32 9.65
N GLU A 105 9.26 29.79 9.22
CA GLU A 105 9.44 31.10 8.60
C GLU A 105 8.76 31.18 7.23
N ILE A 106 8.72 30.06 6.48
CA ILE A 106 8.13 29.96 5.15
C ILE A 106 6.63 29.65 5.22
N THR A 107 6.16 28.91 6.24
CA THR A 107 4.71 28.70 6.43
C THR A 107 3.97 29.99 6.83
N SER A 108 4.71 31.02 7.27
CA SER A 108 4.17 32.33 7.64
C SER A 108 4.06 33.32 6.48
N SER A 109 4.74 33.08 5.35
CA SER A 109 4.64 33.95 4.18
C SER A 109 3.30 33.75 3.47
N GLN A 110 2.83 34.78 2.75
CA GLN A 110 1.56 34.75 2.02
C GLN A 110 1.50 33.63 0.97
N ASP A 111 2.66 33.19 0.44
CA ASP A 111 2.75 32.16 -0.60
C ASP A 111 2.34 30.75 -0.12
N LEU A 112 2.52 30.44 1.17
CA LEU A 112 2.20 29.12 1.76
C LEU A 112 0.99 29.16 2.72
N GLY A 113 0.14 30.18 2.61
CA GLY A 113 -1.06 30.32 3.44
C GLY A 113 -2.04 29.14 3.34
N TRP A 114 -2.07 28.43 2.20
CA TRP A 114 -2.89 27.23 2.02
C TRP A 114 -2.53 26.11 3.01
N ALA A 115 -1.26 25.98 3.40
CA ALA A 115 -0.80 24.95 4.32
C ALA A 115 -1.36 25.14 5.74
N ARG A 116 -1.60 26.39 6.16
CA ARG A 116 -2.30 26.68 7.43
C ARG A 116 -3.78 26.31 7.38
N VAL A 117 -4.42 26.48 6.22
CA VAL A 117 -5.84 26.15 6.06
C VAL A 117 -6.06 24.63 6.11
N ILE A 118 -5.11 23.84 5.63
CA ILE A 118 -5.19 22.37 5.57
C ILE A 118 -4.47 21.71 6.77
N SER A 119 -3.94 22.47 7.74
CA SER A 119 -3.11 21.89 8.81
C SER A 119 -3.84 20.83 9.64
N ASP A 120 -5.15 21.02 9.86
CA ASP A 120 -6.00 20.08 10.59
C ASP A 120 -6.19 18.78 9.78
N ASP A 121 -6.34 18.89 8.46
CA ASP A 121 -6.43 17.74 7.57
C ASP A 121 -5.09 17.02 7.40
N PHE A 122 -3.96 17.72 7.47
CA PHE A 122 -2.64 17.08 7.54
C PHE A 122 -2.46 16.27 8.82
N HIS A 123 -3.04 16.72 9.94
CA HIS A 123 -3.06 15.94 11.18
C HIS A 123 -3.94 14.69 11.04
N ALA A 124 -5.12 14.80 10.42
CA ALA A 124 -5.98 13.66 10.12
C ALA A 124 -5.32 12.68 9.12
N PHE A 125 -4.63 13.21 8.11
CA PHE A 125 -3.83 12.45 7.15
C PHE A 125 -2.73 11.65 7.85
N ARG A 126 -1.99 12.27 8.77
CA ARG A 126 -0.97 11.59 9.56
C ARG A 126 -1.54 10.40 10.34
N MET A 127 -2.67 10.59 11.01
CA MET A 127 -3.33 9.52 11.77
C MET A 127 -3.79 8.38 10.85
N THR A 128 -4.43 8.73 9.72
CA THR A 128 -4.94 7.73 8.76
C THR A 128 -3.82 6.99 8.02
N SER A 129 -2.73 7.66 7.66
CA SER A 129 -1.58 7.05 7.00
C SER A 129 -0.84 6.08 7.93
N GLN A 130 -0.72 6.40 9.22
CA GLN A 130 -0.16 5.49 10.23
C GLN A 130 -1.03 4.23 10.40
N VAL A 131 -2.36 4.38 10.46
CA VAL A 131 -3.28 3.23 10.53
C VAL A 131 -3.14 2.37 9.28
N MET A 132 -3.11 2.98 8.09
CA MET A 132 -2.88 2.28 6.82
C MET A 132 -1.57 1.48 6.83
N ALA A 133 -0.47 2.10 7.27
CA ALA A 133 0.84 1.49 7.42
C ALA A 133 0.81 0.25 8.33
N VAL A 134 0.21 0.38 9.52
CA VAL A 134 0.05 -0.74 10.47
C VAL A 134 -0.79 -1.88 9.87
N MET A 135 -1.87 -1.55 9.17
CA MET A 135 -2.73 -2.55 8.55
C MET A 135 -2.02 -3.30 7.42
N TYR A 136 -1.22 -2.62 6.59
CA TYR A 136 -0.35 -3.29 5.62
C TYR A 136 0.70 -4.19 6.30
N CYS A 137 1.32 -3.75 7.40
CA CYS A 137 2.26 -4.59 8.17
C CYS A 137 1.60 -5.87 8.70
N ILE A 138 0.39 -5.76 9.28
CA ILE A 138 -0.38 -6.92 9.77
C ILE A 138 -0.67 -7.87 8.60
N GLY A 139 -1.08 -7.33 7.45
CA GLY A 139 -1.36 -8.12 6.25
C GLY A 139 -0.15 -8.89 5.73
N VAL A 140 1.00 -8.21 5.60
CA VAL A 140 2.28 -8.81 5.21
C VAL A 140 2.70 -9.90 6.20
N GLY A 141 2.59 -9.62 7.50
CA GLY A 141 2.91 -10.60 8.54
C GLY A 141 2.02 -11.84 8.48
N ALA A 142 0.71 -11.66 8.27
CA ALA A 142 -0.24 -12.76 8.13
C ALA A 142 0.04 -13.61 6.88
N MET A 143 0.33 -12.99 5.73
CA MET A 143 0.70 -13.72 4.51
C MET A 143 2.03 -14.47 4.67
N GLY A 144 3.03 -13.85 5.28
CA GLY A 144 4.31 -14.51 5.59
C GLY A 144 4.10 -15.73 6.50
N ALA A 145 3.27 -15.60 7.53
CA ALA A 145 2.90 -16.71 8.41
C ALA A 145 2.14 -17.81 7.66
N ALA A 146 1.21 -17.47 6.76
CA ALA A 146 0.48 -18.45 5.94
C ALA A 146 1.43 -19.28 5.06
N ILE A 147 2.42 -18.63 4.44
CA ILE A 147 3.46 -19.29 3.64
C ILE A 147 4.31 -20.23 4.52
N LEU A 148 4.72 -19.79 5.71
CA LEU A 148 5.47 -20.64 6.65
C LEU A 148 4.66 -21.85 7.13
N VAL A 149 3.37 -21.66 7.44
CA VAL A 149 2.46 -22.76 7.80
C VAL A 149 2.40 -23.78 6.65
N ARG A 150 2.29 -23.32 5.41
CA ARG A 150 2.29 -24.20 4.23
C ARG A 150 3.58 -25.00 4.11
N VAL A 151 4.75 -24.37 4.22
CA VAL A 151 6.05 -25.06 4.20
C VAL A 151 6.11 -26.12 5.32
N TRP A 152 5.63 -25.77 6.52
CA TRP A 152 5.59 -26.69 7.65
C TRP A 152 4.65 -27.88 7.40
N THR A 153 3.49 -27.66 6.78
CA THR A 153 2.54 -28.74 6.45
C THR A 153 3.14 -29.75 5.46
N THR A 154 3.96 -29.30 4.51
CA THR A 154 4.67 -30.19 3.58
C THR A 154 5.74 -31.05 4.26
N LEU A 155 6.39 -30.53 5.32
CA LEU A 155 7.42 -31.27 6.06
C LEU A 155 6.85 -32.19 7.14
N SER A 156 5.71 -31.83 7.73
CA SER A 156 5.10 -32.57 8.84
C SER A 156 3.56 -32.48 8.75
N PRO A 157 2.93 -33.34 7.93
CA PRO A 157 1.49 -33.32 7.74
C PRO A 157 0.78 -33.71 9.03
N ARG A 158 0.05 -32.76 9.64
CA ARG A 158 -0.79 -33.01 10.82
C ARG A 158 -2.25 -32.66 10.55
N ALA A 159 -3.15 -33.45 11.12
CA ALA A 159 -4.59 -33.14 11.09
C ALA A 159 -4.85 -31.79 11.77
N GLY A 160 -5.52 -30.86 11.07
CA GLY A 160 -5.94 -29.55 11.60
C GLY A 160 -5.16 -28.33 11.12
N GLN A 161 -4.00 -28.49 10.46
CA GLN A 161 -3.17 -27.35 10.01
C GLN A 161 -3.86 -26.42 9.00
N GLY A 162 -4.81 -26.92 8.20
CA GLY A 162 -5.54 -26.10 7.22
C GLY A 162 -6.41 -25.01 7.84
N LEU A 163 -6.86 -25.15 9.10
CA LEU A 163 -7.64 -24.12 9.77
C LEU A 163 -6.78 -22.90 10.13
N PHE A 164 -5.55 -23.13 10.60
CA PHE A 164 -4.60 -22.06 10.92
C PHE A 164 -4.26 -21.25 9.67
N GLU A 165 -4.01 -21.94 8.54
CA GLU A 165 -3.75 -21.29 7.27
C GLU A 165 -4.93 -20.42 6.82
N PHE A 166 -6.16 -20.95 6.87
CA PHE A 166 -7.36 -20.19 6.55
C PHE A 166 -7.51 -18.93 7.43
N SER A 167 -7.25 -19.03 8.74
CA SER A 167 -7.28 -17.89 9.65
C SER A 167 -6.28 -16.80 9.26
N PHE A 168 -5.06 -17.16 8.86
CA PHE A 168 -4.07 -16.18 8.37
C PHE A 168 -4.48 -15.53 7.05
N PHE A 169 -5.08 -16.29 6.12
CA PHE A 169 -5.63 -15.71 4.88
C PHE A 169 -6.75 -14.72 5.16
N MET A 170 -7.66 -15.03 6.09
CA MET A 170 -8.74 -14.13 6.47
C MET A 170 -8.18 -12.85 7.11
N LEU A 171 -7.26 -12.98 8.07
CA LEU A 171 -6.60 -11.84 8.70
C LEU A 171 -5.87 -10.96 7.67
N GLY A 172 -5.12 -11.57 6.76
CA GLY A 172 -4.44 -10.89 5.66
C GLY A 172 -5.41 -10.17 4.73
N SER A 173 -6.50 -10.84 4.36
CA SER A 173 -7.52 -10.28 3.46
C SER A 173 -8.17 -9.04 4.06
N PHE A 174 -8.62 -9.11 5.31
CA PHE A 174 -9.27 -7.97 5.97
C PHE A 174 -8.31 -6.80 6.17
N SER A 175 -7.09 -7.09 6.65
CA SER A 175 -6.11 -6.04 6.93
C SER A 175 -5.68 -5.28 5.67
N ILE A 176 -5.34 -5.99 4.59
CA ILE A 176 -4.92 -5.37 3.32
C ILE A 176 -6.10 -4.65 2.65
N SER A 177 -7.33 -5.20 2.73
CA SER A 177 -8.52 -4.52 2.18
C SER A 177 -8.78 -3.20 2.88
N ILE A 178 -8.73 -3.17 4.21
CA ILE A 178 -8.90 -1.92 4.97
C ILE A 178 -7.79 -0.92 4.63
N ALA A 179 -6.53 -1.37 4.54
CA ALA A 179 -5.42 -0.51 4.15
C ALA A 179 -5.59 0.07 2.74
N SER A 180 -6.08 -0.73 1.79
CA SER A 180 -6.34 -0.31 0.40
C SER A 180 -7.50 0.70 0.31
N ILE A 181 -8.54 0.54 1.13
CA ILE A 181 -9.63 1.52 1.24
C ILE A 181 -9.09 2.85 1.76
N ILE A 182 -8.29 2.84 2.84
CA ILE A 182 -7.70 4.07 3.40
C ILE A 182 -6.80 4.76 2.36
N ALA A 183 -5.96 3.99 1.65
CA ALA A 183 -5.15 4.49 0.56
C ALA A 183 -5.99 5.18 -0.53
N THR A 184 -7.13 4.58 -0.88
CA THR A 184 -8.05 5.11 -1.90
C THR A 184 -8.70 6.41 -1.45
N VAL A 185 -9.12 6.50 -0.18
CA VAL A 185 -9.66 7.73 0.41
C VAL A 185 -8.61 8.84 0.38
N ILE A 186 -7.38 8.56 0.78
CA ILE A 186 -6.28 9.52 0.71
C ILE A 186 -6.04 9.97 -0.74
N ALA A 187 -5.94 9.01 -1.68
CA ALA A 187 -5.66 9.30 -3.07
C ALA A 187 -6.69 10.23 -3.72
N PHE A 188 -7.98 10.11 -3.38
CA PHE A 188 -9.01 10.95 -3.99
C PHE A 188 -9.40 12.17 -3.15
N GLU A 189 -9.72 11.99 -1.87
CA GLU A 189 -10.24 13.07 -1.03
C GLU A 189 -9.14 14.07 -0.64
N PHE A 190 -8.00 13.56 -0.19
CA PHE A 190 -6.92 14.43 0.28
C PHE A 190 -6.28 15.20 -0.88
N VAL A 191 -6.09 14.55 -2.03
CA VAL A 191 -5.60 15.21 -3.25
C VAL A 191 -6.59 16.26 -3.76
N ALA A 192 -7.90 15.98 -3.75
CA ALA A 192 -8.91 16.96 -4.13
C ALA A 192 -8.91 18.17 -3.20
N LEU A 193 -8.75 17.94 -1.89
CA LEU A 193 -8.69 18.99 -0.88
C LEU A 193 -7.45 19.90 -1.08
N ILE A 194 -6.28 19.32 -1.35
CA ILE A 194 -5.05 20.07 -1.66
C ILE A 194 -5.26 20.89 -2.93
N ASN A 195 -5.79 20.28 -4.00
CA ASN A 195 -6.03 20.99 -5.26
C ASN A 195 -7.08 22.10 -5.15
N ALA A 196 -8.05 21.98 -4.24
CA ALA A 196 -9.05 23.02 -4.00
C ALA A 196 -8.44 24.27 -3.33
N HIS A 197 -7.61 24.06 -2.31
CA HIS A 197 -7.01 25.14 -1.52
C HIS A 197 -5.68 25.64 -2.09
N GLY A 198 -4.98 24.83 -2.89
CA GLY A 198 -3.67 25.12 -3.49
C GLY A 198 -3.72 26.01 -4.74
N LYS A 199 -4.89 26.20 -5.35
CA LYS A 199 -5.07 27.02 -6.58
C LYS A 199 -4.54 28.45 -6.45
N GLY A 200 -4.69 29.07 -5.27
CA GLY A 200 -4.21 30.44 -5.04
C GLY A 200 -2.69 30.55 -4.91
N SER A 201 -2.00 29.44 -4.63
CA SER A 201 -0.57 29.38 -4.34
C SER A 201 0.22 28.56 -5.38
N ASN A 202 -0.38 28.24 -6.54
CA ASN A 202 0.23 27.41 -7.57
C ASN A 202 0.72 26.04 -7.06
N VAL A 203 0.01 25.46 -6.09
CA VAL A 203 0.26 24.11 -5.55
C VAL A 203 -0.74 23.14 -6.16
N SER A 204 -0.24 21.98 -6.58
CA SER A 204 -1.07 20.89 -7.11
C SER A 204 -0.66 19.55 -6.51
N ALA A 205 -1.59 18.62 -6.42
CA ALA A 205 -1.35 17.26 -5.98
C ALA A 205 -1.92 16.27 -7.00
N HIS A 206 -1.22 15.16 -7.18
CA HIS A 206 -1.63 14.04 -8.01
C HIS A 206 -1.57 12.75 -7.19
N TYR A 207 -2.54 11.86 -7.40
CA TYR A 207 -2.55 10.55 -6.76
C TYR A 207 -1.68 9.55 -7.51
N GLY A 208 -1.13 8.57 -6.80
CA GLY A 208 -0.32 7.52 -7.42
C GLY A 208 -1.17 6.37 -7.95
N GLU A 209 -1.44 6.39 -9.26
CA GLU A 209 -2.22 5.35 -9.95
C GLU A 209 -1.57 3.95 -9.83
N ARG A 210 -0.24 3.86 -9.87
CA ARG A 210 0.49 2.59 -9.84
C ARG A 210 0.44 1.94 -8.46
N PHE A 211 0.57 2.75 -7.41
CA PHE A 211 0.39 2.30 -6.03
C PHE A 211 -1.02 1.73 -5.81
N LEU A 212 -2.04 2.46 -6.26
CA LEU A 212 -3.44 2.05 -6.10
C LEU A 212 -3.73 0.76 -6.86
N GLY A 213 -3.22 0.64 -8.09
CA GLY A 213 -3.31 -0.58 -8.90
C GLY A 213 -2.67 -1.80 -8.23
N MET A 214 -1.46 -1.65 -7.68
CA MET A 214 -0.77 -2.75 -6.99
C MET A 214 -1.44 -3.14 -5.68
N SER A 215 -1.93 -2.16 -4.91
CA SER A 215 -2.67 -2.40 -3.67
C SER A 215 -3.95 -3.20 -3.92
N TRP A 216 -4.77 -2.78 -4.89
CA TRP A 216 -6.00 -3.51 -5.25
C TRP A 216 -5.73 -4.87 -5.87
N ALA A 217 -4.64 -5.02 -6.64
CA ALA A 217 -4.21 -6.33 -7.14
C ALA A 217 -3.85 -7.28 -5.98
N ALA A 218 -3.14 -6.79 -4.96
CA ALA A 218 -2.86 -7.57 -3.75
C ALA A 218 -4.15 -7.99 -3.02
N VAL A 219 -5.11 -7.07 -2.87
CA VAL A 219 -6.43 -7.38 -2.28
C VAL A 219 -7.13 -8.50 -3.06
N GLY A 220 -7.20 -8.40 -4.38
CA GLY A 220 -7.82 -9.41 -5.24
C GLY A 220 -7.15 -10.79 -5.10
N LEU A 221 -5.82 -10.83 -5.06
CA LEU A 221 -5.06 -12.06 -4.89
C LEU A 221 -5.28 -12.72 -3.52
N VAL A 222 -5.28 -11.94 -2.44
CA VAL A 222 -5.50 -12.50 -1.09
C VAL A 222 -6.95 -12.96 -0.90
N LEU A 223 -7.92 -12.24 -1.47
CA LEU A 223 -9.32 -12.69 -1.50
C LEU A 223 -9.48 -14.01 -2.26
N ALA A 224 -8.89 -14.11 -3.46
CA ALA A 224 -8.92 -15.35 -4.24
C ALA A 224 -8.23 -16.52 -3.52
N GLY A 225 -7.11 -16.26 -2.86
CA GLY A 225 -6.40 -17.22 -2.02
C GLY A 225 -7.24 -17.67 -0.82
N SER A 226 -7.93 -16.74 -0.15
CA SER A 226 -8.83 -17.02 0.98
C SER A 226 -10.00 -17.91 0.56
N VAL A 227 -10.68 -17.59 -0.55
CA VAL A 227 -11.77 -18.42 -1.10
C VAL A 227 -11.27 -19.83 -1.44
N SER A 228 -10.09 -19.93 -2.05
CA SER A 228 -9.50 -21.23 -2.40
C SER A 228 -9.15 -22.05 -1.17
N CYS A 229 -8.62 -21.42 -0.13
CA CYS A 229 -8.34 -22.07 1.15
C CYS A 229 -9.65 -22.55 1.81
N PHE A 230 -10.70 -21.74 1.78
CA PHE A 230 -12.04 -22.11 2.28
C PHE A 230 -12.57 -23.38 1.58
N VAL A 231 -12.55 -23.40 0.24
CA VAL A 231 -13.01 -24.56 -0.54
C VAL A 231 -12.19 -25.81 -0.19
N ASN A 232 -10.87 -25.69 -0.07
CA ASN A 232 -9.98 -26.80 0.27
C ASN A 232 -10.24 -27.35 1.68
N VAL A 233 -10.46 -26.48 2.67
CA VAL A 233 -10.63 -26.89 4.07
C VAL A 233 -12.03 -27.42 4.34
N PHE A 234 -13.08 -26.78 3.82
CA PHE A 234 -14.46 -27.08 4.22
C PHE A 234 -15.23 -27.91 3.20
N VAL A 235 -14.96 -27.77 1.90
CA VAL A 235 -15.70 -28.50 0.85
C VAL A 235 -15.04 -29.84 0.56
N TYR A 236 -13.74 -29.87 0.27
CA TYR A 236 -13.06 -31.12 -0.09
C TYR A 236 -12.88 -32.08 1.09
N LYS A 237 -12.58 -31.59 2.30
CA LYS A 237 -12.57 -32.47 3.49
C LYS A 237 -13.93 -33.09 3.80
N ARG A 238 -15.02 -32.35 3.59
CA ARG A 238 -16.37 -32.85 3.84
C ARG A 238 -16.77 -33.95 2.84
N ALA A 239 -16.37 -33.80 1.58
CA ALA A 239 -16.57 -34.83 0.55
C ALA A 239 -15.79 -36.12 0.86
N ALA A 240 -14.57 -36.02 1.41
CA ALA A 240 -13.77 -37.18 1.80
C ALA A 240 -14.33 -37.94 3.02
N TYR A 241 -15.15 -37.29 3.85
CA TYR A 241 -15.79 -37.89 5.02
C TYR A 241 -17.24 -38.35 4.77
N ALA A 242 -17.77 -38.15 3.56
CA ALA A 242 -19.10 -38.64 3.21
C ALA A 242 -19.06 -40.18 3.12
N PRO A 243 -19.91 -40.91 3.87
CA PRO A 243 -19.95 -42.36 3.79
C PRO A 243 -20.33 -42.77 2.36
N ALA A 244 -19.62 -43.77 1.82
CA ALA A 244 -19.93 -44.34 0.51
C ALA A 244 -21.41 -44.78 0.49
N PRO A 245 -22.16 -44.53 -0.61
CA PRO A 245 -23.54 -44.99 -0.70
C PRO A 245 -23.56 -46.51 -0.52
N ALA A 246 -24.29 -46.99 0.48
CA ALA A 246 -24.44 -48.42 0.76
C ALA A 246 -24.93 -49.11 -0.52
N SER A 247 -24.16 -50.07 -1.02
CA SER A 247 -24.63 -50.98 -2.06
C SER A 247 -25.85 -51.69 -1.48
N LYS A 248 -27.03 -51.43 -2.04
CA LYS A 248 -28.17 -52.30 -1.82
C LYS A 248 -27.84 -53.59 -2.55
N ASP A 249 -27.39 -54.59 -1.82
CA ASP A 249 -27.31 -55.95 -2.32
C ASP A 249 -28.74 -56.37 -2.71
N ILE A 250 -28.96 -56.51 -4.01
CA ILE A 250 -30.18 -57.11 -4.56
C ILE A 250 -29.92 -58.61 -4.61
N GLU A 251 -30.38 -59.32 -3.60
CA GLU A 251 -30.64 -60.76 -3.62
C GLU A 251 -32.02 -60.90 -2.94
N GLY A 252 -33.07 -61.44 -3.56
CA GLY A 252 -33.10 -62.58 -4.48
C GLY A 252 -33.98 -63.62 -3.79
#